data_AF-A0A6B1G383-F1
#
_entry.id   AF-A0A6B1G383-F1
#
_cell.length_a   1.000
_cell.length_b   1.000
_cell.length_c   1.000
_cell.angle_alpha   90.00
_cell.angle_beta   90.00
_cell.angle_gamma   90.00
#
_symmetry.space_group_name_H-M   'P 1'
#
loop_
_entity.id
_entity.type
_entity.pdbx_description
1 polymer ?
#
loop_
_entity_poly.entity_id
_entity_poly.type
_entity_poly.pdbx_seq_one_letter_code
_entity_poly.pdbx_strand_id
1 'polypeptide(L)' 'EIPELDTILVQTYEPTGPFGAKAIAEIPMDGMAPAIASAIFDATGVRIREIPFTPERVWRALKSEKK' A
#
# COMPACT_ATOMS: atom_id res chain seq x y z
N GLU A 1 8.17 -11.58 -3.56
CA GLU A 1 7.86 -12.43 -2.39
C GLU A 1 6.60 -11.91 -1.72
N ILE A 2 5.90 -12.73 -0.94
CA ILE A 2 4.66 -12.36 -0.25
C ILE A 2 5.00 -12.12 1.24
N PRO A 3 4.71 -10.93 1.80
CA PRO A 3 4.98 -10.65 3.21
C PRO A 3 3.96 -11.36 4.11
N GLU A 4 4.24 -11.38 5.42
CA GLU A 4 3.22 -11.71 6.42
C GLU A 4 2.05 -10.73 6.32
N LEU A 5 0.83 -11.26 6.31
CA LEU A 5 -0.39 -10.49 6.18
C LEU A 5 -1.29 -10.74 7.38
N ASP A 6 -1.64 -9.66 8.09
CA ASP A 6 -2.68 -9.68 9.11
C ASP A 6 -3.97 -9.06 8.55
N THR A 7 -5.12 -9.63 8.89
CA THR A 7 -6.43 -9.23 8.35
C THR A 7 -7.41 -8.91 9.47
N ILE A 8 -7.89 -7.66 9.48
CA ILE A 8 -8.87 -7.18 10.45
C ILE A 8 -10.21 -6.97 9.74
N LEU A 9 -11.23 -7.72 10.16
CA LEU A 9 -12.60 -7.54 9.68
C LEU A 9 -13.30 -6.44 10.49
N VAL A 10 -13.47 -5.28 9.87
CA VAL A 10 -14.20 -4.15 10.49
C VAL A 10 -15.68 -4.26 10.14
N GLN A 11 -16.50 -4.58 11.14
CA GLN A 11 -17.94 -4.72 10.95
C GLN A 11 -18.61 -3.34 10.93
N THR A 12 -19.24 -3.02 9.80
CA THR A 12 -20.16 -1.88 9.67
C THR A 12 -21.43 -2.34 8.97
N TYR A 13 -22.55 -1.67 9.21
CA TYR A 13 -23.83 -2.02 8.60
C TYR A 13 -24.08 -1.17 7.34
N GLU A 14 -24.50 -1.81 6.25
CA GLU A 14 -25.00 -1.17 5.02
C GLU A 14 -26.51 -1.32 4.91
N PRO A 15 -27.30 -0.25 5.10
CA PRO A 15 -28.75 -0.33 5.00
C PRO A 15 -29.27 -0.90 3.67
N THR A 16 -28.52 -0.72 2.58
CA THR A 16 -28.90 -1.17 1.24
C THR A 16 -28.37 -2.55 0.87
N GLY A 17 -27.48 -3.12 1.68
CA GLY A 17 -26.77 -4.36 1.40
C GLY A 17 -27.48 -5.59 1.95
N PRO A 18 -27.37 -6.76 1.30
CA PRO A 18 -27.94 -8.00 1.83
C PRO A 18 -27.31 -8.32 3.19
N PHE A 19 -28.15 -8.50 4.21
CA PHE A 19 -27.71 -8.73 5.59
C PHE A 19 -26.77 -7.63 6.16
N GLY A 20 -26.79 -6.42 5.60
CA GLY A 20 -25.90 -5.33 6.00
C GLY A 20 -24.50 -5.35 5.37
N ALA A 21 -24.23 -6.23 4.39
CA ALA A 21 -22.91 -6.41 3.80
C ALA A 21 -22.49 -5.28 2.82
N LYS A 22 -21.17 -5.09 2.67
CA LYS A 22 -20.52 -4.16 1.73
C LYS A 22 -19.49 -4.87 0.87
N ALA A 23 -19.16 -4.30 -0.29
CA ALA A 23 -18.08 -4.78 -1.14
C ALA A 23 -16.71 -4.55 -0.46
N ILE A 24 -15.80 -5.51 -0.57
CA ILE A 24 -14.46 -5.45 0.05
C ILE A 24 -13.31 -5.84 -0.88
N ALA A 25 -13.57 -6.37 -2.08
CA ALA A 25 -12.50 -6.97 -2.91
C ALA A 25 -11.44 -5.95 -3.39
N GLU A 26 -11.86 -4.72 -3.73
CA GLU A 26 -10.96 -3.70 -4.32
C GLU A 26 -10.19 -2.92 -3.25
N ILE A 27 -10.82 -2.64 -2.12
CA ILE A 27 -10.27 -1.81 -1.03
C ILE A 27 -8.87 -2.26 -0.54
N PRO A 28 -8.61 -3.55 -0.23
CA PRO A 28 -7.28 -3.97 0.21
C PRO A 28 -6.24 -3.90 -0.91
N MET A 29 -6.65 -3.90 -2.18
CA MET A 29 -5.75 -3.83 -3.33
C MET A 29 -5.30 -2.39 -3.60
N ASP A 30 -6.21 -1.42 -3.52
CA ASP A 30 -5.92 -0.01 -3.74
C ASP A 30 -4.93 0.56 -2.71
N GLY A 31 -5.01 0.07 -1.46
CA GLY A 31 -4.16 0.53 -0.35
C GLY A 31 -2.70 0.08 -0.41
N MET A 32 -2.37 -0.99 -1.15
CA MET A 32 -1.02 -1.59 -1.08
C MET A 32 0.08 -0.67 -1.63
N ALA A 33 -0.11 -0.12 -2.82
CA ALA A 33 0.88 0.74 -3.45
C ALA A 33 1.23 1.99 -2.61
N PRO A 34 0.26 2.80 -2.11
CA PRO A 34 0.57 3.94 -1.26
C PRO A 34 1.13 3.54 0.12
N ALA A 35 0.73 2.40 0.68
CA ALA A 35 1.31 1.88 1.93
C ALA A 35 2.81 1.57 1.76
N ILE A 36 3.19 0.85 0.70
CA ILE A 36 4.59 0.55 0.38
C ILE A 36 5.37 1.84 0.10
N ALA A 37 4.79 2.77 -0.66
CA ALA A 37 5.42 4.07 -0.94
C ALA A 37 5.73 4.86 0.34
N SER A 38 4.82 4.80 1.31
CA SER A 38 4.97 5.46 2.62
C SER A 38 6.02 4.77 3.47
N ALA A 39 6.05 3.43 3.48
CA ALA A 39 7.07 2.65 4.19
C ALA A 39 8.50 2.90 3.63
N ILE A 40 8.66 3.00 2.30
CA ILE A 40 9.95 3.35 1.70
C ILE A 40 10.39 4.74 2.16
N PHE A 41 9.47 5.72 2.16
CA PHE A 41 9.78 7.07 2.61
C PHE A 41 10.15 7.10 4.10
N ASP A 42 9.40 6.41 4.94
CA ASP A 42 9.68 6.31 6.38
C ASP A 42 11.08 5.71 6.64
N ALA A 43 11.41 4.63 5.93
CA ALA A 43 12.70 3.95 6.09
C ALA A 43 13.91 4.70 5.53
N THR A 44 13.72 5.58 4.54
CA THR A 44 14.84 6.12 3.73
C THR A 44 14.87 7.64 3.58
N GLY A 45 13.77 8.33 3.90
CA GLY A 45 13.56 9.76 3.60
C GLY A 45 13.25 10.06 2.13
N VAL A 46 13.34 9.08 1.23
CA VAL A 46 13.21 9.29 -0.22
C VAL A 46 11.78 9.07 -0.68
N ARG A 47 11.22 10.03 -1.43
CA ARG A 47 9.84 9.95 -1.95
C ARG A 47 9.81 9.45 -3.39
N ILE A 48 9.36 8.21 -3.58
CA ILE A 48 9.14 7.61 -4.91
C ILE A 48 7.66 7.71 -5.29
N ARG A 49 7.34 8.35 -6.43
CA ARG A 49 5.95 8.56 -6.91
C ARG A 49 5.59 7.73 -8.15
N GLU A 50 6.47 6.81 -8.53
CA GLU A 50 6.31 5.99 -9.72
C GLU A 50 6.36 4.51 -9.32
N ILE A 51 5.28 3.78 -9.57
CA ILE A 51 5.19 2.32 -9.42
C ILE A 51 5.50 1.61 -10.74
N PRO A 52 5.98 0.35 -10.74
CA PRO A 52 6.31 -0.48 -9.58
C PRO A 52 7.63 -0.08 -8.87
N PHE A 53 7.73 -0.38 -7.57
CA PHE A 53 8.93 -0.14 -6.76
C PHE A 53 9.99 -1.24 -6.97
N THR A 54 10.54 -1.35 -8.19
CA THR A 54 11.59 -2.34 -8.46
C THR A 54 12.88 -1.99 -7.70
N PRO A 55 13.72 -2.99 -7.37
CA PRO A 55 15.00 -2.74 -6.71
C PRO A 55 15.86 -1.68 -7.41
N GLU A 56 15.89 -1.67 -8.76
CA GLU A 56 16.66 -0.70 -9.55
C GLU A 56 16.10 0.72 -9.41
N ARG A 57 14.77 0.88 -9.42
CA ARG A 57 14.14 2.21 -9.25
C ARG A 57 14.40 2.74 -7.85
N VAL A 58 14.24 1.90 -6.83
CA VAL A 58 14.53 2.27 -5.43
C VAL A 58 16.00 2.64 -5.28
N TRP A 59 16.92 1.82 -5.80
CA TRP A 59 18.35 2.09 -5.74
C TRP A 59 18.74 3.41 -6.42
N ARG A 60 18.20 3.71 -7.61
CA ARG A 60 18.44 4.99 -8.30
C ARG A 60 17.94 6.18 -7.47
N ALA A 61 16.74 6.09 -6.91
CA ALA A 61 16.16 7.14 -6.07
C ALA A 61 17.01 7.41 -4.81
N LEU A 62 17.55 6.36 -4.17
CA LEU A 62 18.45 6.48 -3.02
C LEU A 62 19.80 7.13 -3.39
N LYS A 63 20.26 6.98 -4.64
CA LYS A 63 21.52 7.57 -5.11
C LYS A 63 21.36 9.03 -5.55
N SER A 64 20.20 9.42 -6.07
CA SER A 64 19.95 10.81 -6.48
C SER A 64 19.85 11.78 -5.30
N GLU A 65 19.36 11.31 -4.15
CA GLU A 65 19.20 12.12 -2.92
C GLU A 65 20.50 12.29 -2.12
N LYS A 66 21.57 11.55 -2.45
CA LYS A 66 22.89 11.65 -1.78
C LYS A 66 23.85 12.67 -2.44
N LYS A 67 23.33 13.59 -3.24
CA LYS A 67 24.09 14.76 -3.74
C LYS A 67 23.78 15.98 -2.88
#